data_AF-A0A382W0W5-F1
#
_entry.id   AF-A0A382W0W5-F1
#
_cell.length_a   1.000
_cell.length_b   1.000
_cell.length_c   1.000
_cell.angle_alpha   90.00
_cell.angle_beta   90.00
_cell.angle_gamma   90.00
#
_symmetry.space_group_name_H-M   'P 1'
#
loop_
_entity.id
_entity.type
_entity.pdbx_description
1 polymer ?
#
loop_
_entity_poly.entity_id
_entity_poly.type
_entity_poly.pdbx_seq_one_letter_code
_entity_poly.pdbx_strand_id
1 'polypeptide(L)'
;MGFLFITFPPLSSLKFIKGLHVSSETLKEIGLIMVKNQGLTSGFYLIFNLALFLVITIPLQGQDTTSIVTEDDTESFVVEDGPTIVYPGKPLMMSLVLPGRGQLYNKEPLWKSGLFAGIELGSMVSIFYANKKADELRRDYQDLADENWNLYNWSTFTSTSGPNVTTVNGMAFTDFEAMNNYTGTHHLMLHLTGGAANQFNTDLISSDSLGLLVEYLGSGDVSLVRDRHFYENIGKYDQFVGGWSDASTDWYWEEKDVGDSIEIVIKT
;
A
#
# COMPACT_ATOMS: atom_id res chain seq x y z
N MET A 1 -35.62 -35.08 -13.33
CA MET A 1 -36.36 -33.85 -12.96
C MET A 1 -36.13 -33.63 -11.47
N GLY A 2 -35.28 -32.67 -11.10
CA GLY A 2 -34.90 -32.41 -9.71
C GLY A 2 -34.12 -31.10 -9.64
N PHE A 3 -34.82 -30.00 -9.39
CA PHE A 3 -34.22 -28.69 -9.17
C PHE A 3 -33.91 -28.55 -7.68
N LEU A 4 -32.64 -28.36 -7.34
CA LEU A 4 -32.19 -28.00 -6.01
C LEU A 4 -32.38 -26.48 -5.85
N PHE A 5 -33.41 -26.06 -5.12
CA PHE A 5 -33.59 -24.65 -4.74
C PHE A 5 -32.61 -24.32 -3.61
N ILE A 6 -31.65 -23.43 -3.89
CA ILE A 6 -30.88 -22.75 -2.84
C ILE A 6 -31.68 -21.51 -2.46
N THR A 7 -32.31 -21.54 -1.28
CA THR A 7 -33.02 -20.40 -0.70
C THR A 7 -32.03 -19.48 0.00
N PHE A 8 -31.96 -18.22 -0.44
CA PHE A 8 -31.27 -17.17 0.31
C PHE A 8 -32.22 -16.61 1.39
N PRO A 9 -31.76 -16.40 2.64
CA PRO A 9 -32.59 -15.78 3.66
C PRO A 9 -32.81 -14.28 3.36
N PRO A 10 -33.93 -13.69 3.83
CA PRO A 10 -34.30 -12.32 3.50
C PRO A 10 -33.36 -11.29 4.15
N LEU A 11 -33.12 -10.20 3.42
CA LEU A 11 -32.17 -9.11 3.68
C LEU A 11 -32.52 -8.22 4.91
N SER A 12 -33.30 -8.70 5.86
CA SER A 12 -33.79 -7.90 7.01
C SER A 12 -33.05 -8.18 8.34
N SER A 13 -31.95 -8.93 8.33
CA SER A 13 -31.19 -9.26 9.56
C SER A 13 -29.82 -8.59 9.71
N LEU A 14 -29.35 -7.79 8.74
CA LEU A 14 -28.15 -6.96 8.95
C LEU A 14 -28.51 -5.66 9.70
N LYS A 15 -28.78 -5.79 10.99
CA LYS A 15 -28.55 -4.72 11.96
C LYS A 15 -27.23 -5.03 12.68
N PHE A 16 -26.09 -4.67 12.08
CA PHE A 16 -24.86 -4.56 12.83
C PHE A 16 -24.08 -3.33 12.37
N ILE A 17 -23.87 -2.42 13.33
CA ILE A 17 -22.94 -1.28 13.34
C ILE A 17 -23.42 -0.05 12.56
N LYS A 18 -24.38 0.65 13.17
CA LYS A 18 -24.40 2.12 13.15
C LYS A 18 -23.43 2.60 14.22
N GLY A 19 -22.40 3.36 13.82
CA GLY A 19 -21.52 4.12 14.71
C GLY A 19 -20.42 3.28 15.36
N LEU A 20 -19.29 3.11 14.66
CA LEU A 20 -18.03 2.81 15.33
C LEU A 20 -17.25 4.12 15.43
N HIS A 21 -17.24 4.73 16.61
CA HIS A 21 -16.15 5.61 16.98
C HIS A 21 -14.92 4.70 17.11
N VAL A 22 -14.04 4.75 16.12
CA VAL A 22 -12.81 3.95 16.05
C VAL A 22 -11.85 4.59 17.06
N SER A 23 -11.46 3.85 18.10
CA SER A 23 -10.54 4.35 19.13
C SER A 23 -9.11 4.46 18.58
N SER A 24 -8.28 5.31 19.20
CA SER A 24 -6.85 5.45 18.89
C SER A 24 -6.14 4.09 18.84
N GLU A 25 -6.45 3.20 19.78
CA GLU A 25 -5.92 1.83 19.84
C GLU A 25 -6.24 1.00 18.60
N THR A 26 -7.47 1.10 18.08
CA THR A 26 -7.86 0.38 16.86
C THR A 26 -7.20 0.96 15.60
N LEU A 27 -6.84 2.24 15.58
CA LEU A 27 -6.07 2.83 14.48
C LEU A 27 -4.58 2.42 14.55
N LYS A 28 -4.00 2.35 15.75
CA LYS A 28 -2.64 1.80 16.01
C LYS A 28 -2.55 0.33 15.54
N GLU A 29 -3.53 -0.51 15.88
CA GLU A 29 -3.59 -1.91 15.39
C GLU A 29 -3.78 -2.03 13.87
N ILE A 30 -4.59 -1.17 13.25
CA ILE A 30 -4.78 -1.19 11.79
C ILE A 30 -3.51 -0.73 11.06
N GLY A 31 -2.76 0.23 11.62
CA GLY A 31 -1.40 0.55 11.17
C GLY A 31 -0.51 -0.69 11.16
N LEU A 32 -0.53 -1.47 12.25
CA LEU A 32 0.22 -2.73 12.39
C LEU A 32 -0.19 -3.80 11.35
N ILE A 33 -1.49 -3.89 11.00
CA ILE A 33 -1.99 -4.80 9.95
C ILE A 33 -1.52 -4.37 8.56
N MET A 34 -1.46 -3.07 8.29
CA MET A 34 -0.85 -2.52 7.06
C MET A 34 0.63 -2.89 6.93
N VAL A 35 1.38 -2.90 8.04
CA VAL A 35 2.80 -3.30 8.09
C VAL A 35 2.99 -4.76 7.66
N LYS A 36 2.09 -5.67 8.05
CA LYS A 36 2.21 -7.10 7.75
C LYS A 36 1.99 -7.48 6.28
N ASN A 37 1.27 -6.66 5.51
CA ASN A 37 0.80 -7.02 4.16
C ASN A 37 1.70 -6.54 3.00
N GLN A 38 2.83 -5.90 3.27
CA GLN A 38 3.70 -5.37 2.21
C GLN A 38 4.62 -6.43 1.56
N GLY A 39 4.78 -7.61 2.19
CA GLY A 39 5.53 -8.73 1.60
C GLY A 39 4.80 -9.47 0.46
N LEU A 40 3.49 -9.29 0.30
CA LEU A 40 2.67 -10.03 -0.67
C LEU A 40 2.18 -9.18 -1.86
N THR A 41 2.41 -7.87 -1.84
CA THR A 41 1.85 -6.95 -2.85
C THR A 41 2.82 -6.64 -4.01
N SER A 42 4.12 -6.90 -3.85
CA SER A 42 5.15 -6.58 -4.87
C SER A 42 5.01 -7.36 -6.20
N GLY A 43 4.53 -8.62 -6.15
CA GLY A 43 4.45 -9.47 -7.35
C GLY A 43 3.35 -9.09 -8.35
N PHE A 44 2.24 -8.52 -7.89
CA PHE A 44 1.08 -8.24 -8.75
C PHE A 44 1.18 -6.88 -9.47
N TYR A 45 1.81 -5.88 -8.85
CA TYR A 45 2.00 -4.56 -9.47
C TYR A 45 2.98 -4.59 -10.65
N LEU A 46 4.01 -5.45 -10.60
CA LEU A 46 5.00 -5.55 -11.68
C LEU A 46 4.41 -6.14 -12.97
N ILE A 47 3.48 -7.09 -12.84
CA ILE A 47 2.79 -7.72 -13.98
C ILE A 47 1.84 -6.73 -14.66
N PHE A 48 1.18 -5.87 -13.88
CA PHE A 48 0.21 -4.91 -14.41
C PHE A 48 0.88 -3.71 -15.09
N ASN A 49 2.04 -3.27 -14.61
CA ASN A 49 2.76 -2.14 -15.19
C ASN A 49 3.52 -2.51 -16.48
N LEU A 50 3.99 -3.77 -16.60
CA LEU A 50 4.59 -4.28 -17.84
C LEU A 50 3.55 -4.39 -18.98
N ALA A 51 2.30 -4.71 -18.64
CA ALA A 51 1.20 -4.78 -19.60
C ALA A 51 0.80 -3.39 -20.15
N LEU A 52 0.92 -2.33 -19.34
CA LEU A 52 0.57 -0.96 -19.76
C LEU A 52 1.64 -0.33 -20.68
N PHE A 53 2.93 -0.65 -20.47
CA PHE A 53 4.02 -0.12 -21.29
C PHE A 53 4.10 -0.77 -22.68
N LEU A 54 3.66 -2.02 -22.84
CA LEU A 54 3.68 -2.73 -24.12
C LEU A 54 2.57 -2.26 -25.09
N VAL A 55 1.55 -1.59 -24.58
CA VAL A 55 0.43 -1.04 -25.37
C VAL A 55 0.79 0.29 -26.04
N ILE A 56 1.81 1.02 -25.56
CA ILE A 56 2.11 2.39 -26.02
C ILE A 56 3.14 2.44 -27.16
N THR A 57 3.97 1.40 -27.37
CA THR A 57 5.11 1.47 -28.31
C THR A 57 5.01 0.60 -29.55
N ILE A 58 3.90 -0.11 -29.80
CA ILE A 58 3.74 -0.83 -31.07
C ILE A 58 3.07 0.13 -32.07
N PRO A 59 3.74 0.54 -33.16
CA PRO A 59 3.04 1.26 -34.22
C PRO A 59 1.91 0.35 -34.72
N LEU A 60 0.69 0.87 -34.64
CA LEU A 60 -0.50 0.33 -35.30
C LEU A 60 -0.29 0.39 -36.82
N GLN A 61 0.57 -0.47 -37.35
CA GLN A 61 0.62 -0.82 -38.75
C GLN A 61 -0.04 -2.19 -38.87
N GLY A 62 -1.36 -2.14 -39.10
CA GLY A 62 -2.06 -3.28 -39.66
C GLY A 62 -1.46 -3.58 -41.03
N GLN A 63 -0.57 -4.56 -41.08
CA GLN A 63 -0.22 -5.23 -42.32
C GLN A 63 -1.32 -6.25 -42.62
N ASP A 64 -2.39 -5.78 -43.26
CA ASP A 64 -3.20 -6.62 -44.12
C ASP A 64 -2.37 -6.90 -45.39
N THR A 65 -1.69 -8.05 -45.46
CA THR A 65 -1.46 -8.71 -46.76
C THR A 65 -1.14 -10.19 -46.56
N THR A 66 -2.14 -11.04 -46.75
CA THR A 66 -1.93 -12.22 -47.61
C THR A 66 -3.19 -12.36 -48.46
N SER A 67 -3.19 -11.68 -49.60
CA SER A 67 -4.12 -11.95 -50.68
C SER A 67 -3.96 -13.40 -51.11
N ILE A 68 -4.99 -14.22 -50.91
CA ILE A 68 -5.10 -15.48 -51.63
C ILE A 68 -5.50 -15.10 -53.06
N VAL A 69 -4.57 -15.26 -53.99
CA VAL A 69 -4.87 -15.31 -55.42
C VAL A 69 -5.60 -16.63 -55.64
N THR A 70 -6.91 -16.57 -55.85
CA THR A 70 -7.70 -17.69 -56.38
C THR A 70 -7.56 -17.66 -57.91
N GLU A 71 -6.75 -18.57 -58.45
CA GLU A 71 -6.99 -19.07 -59.81
C GLU A 71 -8.16 -20.03 -59.75
N ASP A 72 -9.16 -19.74 -60.56
CA ASP A 72 -10.42 -20.44 -60.71
C ASP A 72 -10.17 -21.69 -61.57
N ASP A 73 -10.31 -22.89 -60.98
CA ASP A 73 -10.58 -24.09 -61.76
C ASP A 73 -11.56 -25.00 -61.02
N THR A 74 -12.69 -25.16 -61.70
CA THR A 74 -13.90 -25.92 -61.39
C THR A 74 -13.63 -27.39 -61.05
N GLU A 75 -13.67 -27.81 -59.78
CA GLU A 75 -14.09 -29.17 -59.38
C GLU A 75 -14.70 -29.19 -57.97
N SER A 76 -15.76 -29.98 -57.80
CA SER A 76 -16.51 -30.11 -56.56
C SER A 76 -15.66 -30.74 -55.45
N PHE A 77 -15.15 -29.90 -54.55
CA PHE A 77 -14.46 -30.36 -53.34
C PHE A 77 -15.24 -29.88 -52.11
N VAL A 78 -15.59 -30.81 -51.23
CA VAL A 78 -16.15 -30.52 -49.92
C VAL A 78 -15.17 -29.59 -49.20
N VAL A 79 -15.56 -28.33 -48.99
CA VAL A 79 -14.79 -27.39 -48.19
C VAL A 79 -14.85 -27.89 -46.75
N GLU A 80 -13.85 -28.67 -46.36
CA GLU A 80 -13.52 -28.87 -44.97
C GLU A 80 -13.10 -27.50 -44.43
N ASP A 81 -13.92 -26.91 -43.56
CA ASP A 81 -13.68 -25.63 -42.90
C ASP A 81 -12.33 -25.73 -42.17
N GLY A 82 -11.28 -25.12 -42.75
CA GLY A 82 -9.93 -25.15 -42.18
C GLY A 82 -9.93 -24.61 -40.76
N PRO A 83 -9.05 -25.08 -39.86
CA PRO A 83 -9.08 -24.69 -38.47
C PRO A 83 -8.92 -23.17 -38.36
N THR A 84 -9.99 -22.49 -37.95
CA THR A 84 -9.97 -21.06 -37.67
C THR A 84 -8.99 -20.83 -36.54
N ILE A 85 -7.83 -20.23 -36.83
CA ILE A 85 -6.87 -19.83 -35.81
C ILE A 85 -7.47 -18.62 -35.08
N VAL A 86 -8.25 -18.89 -34.03
CA VAL A 86 -8.82 -17.85 -33.15
C VAL A 86 -7.71 -17.36 -32.24
N TYR A 87 -7.16 -16.19 -32.56
CA TYR A 87 -6.13 -15.57 -31.74
C TYR A 87 -6.71 -15.17 -30.36
N PRO A 88 -6.17 -15.70 -29.24
CA PRO A 88 -6.78 -15.56 -27.91
C PRO A 88 -6.72 -14.13 -27.35
N GLY A 89 -5.92 -13.23 -27.93
CA GLY A 89 -5.79 -11.85 -27.46
C GLY A 89 -6.98 -10.93 -27.81
N LYS A 90 -7.70 -11.16 -28.91
CA LYS A 90 -8.86 -10.32 -29.29
C LYS A 90 -10.01 -10.38 -28.27
N PRO A 91 -10.44 -11.56 -27.80
CA PRO A 91 -11.43 -11.68 -26.73
C PRO A 91 -11.01 -10.99 -25.43
N LEU A 92 -9.74 -11.12 -25.05
CA LEU A 92 -9.19 -10.50 -23.84
C LEU A 92 -9.30 -8.97 -23.91
N MET A 93 -8.90 -8.36 -25.04
CA MET A 93 -9.03 -6.92 -25.24
C MET A 93 -10.48 -6.44 -25.21
N MET A 94 -11.42 -7.24 -25.70
CA MET A 94 -12.85 -6.90 -25.61
C MET A 94 -13.36 -6.93 -24.17
N SER A 95 -12.92 -7.90 -23.36
CA SER A 95 -13.24 -7.97 -21.93
C SER A 95 -12.62 -6.83 -21.12
N LEU A 96 -11.45 -6.31 -21.53
CA LEU A 96 -10.85 -5.11 -20.92
C LEU A 96 -11.72 -3.85 -21.11
N VAL A 97 -12.43 -3.74 -22.24
CA VAL A 97 -13.33 -2.61 -22.50
C VAL A 97 -14.68 -2.80 -21.80
N LEU A 98 -15.22 -4.02 -21.84
CA LEU A 98 -16.55 -4.35 -21.33
C LEU A 98 -16.56 -5.76 -20.72
N PRO A 99 -16.93 -5.90 -19.44
CA PRO A 99 -16.95 -7.19 -18.77
C PRO A 99 -17.74 -8.28 -19.53
N GLY A 100 -17.15 -9.47 -19.65
CA GLY A 100 -17.75 -10.63 -20.32
C GLY A 100 -17.90 -10.54 -21.85
N ARG A 101 -17.41 -9.48 -22.49
CA ARG A 101 -17.53 -9.27 -23.95
C ARG A 101 -16.62 -10.19 -24.77
N GLY A 102 -15.49 -10.63 -24.23
CA GLY A 102 -14.63 -11.61 -24.88
C GLY A 102 -15.31 -12.95 -25.10
N GLN A 103 -16.15 -13.36 -24.16
CA GLN A 103 -16.90 -14.63 -24.21
C GLN A 103 -18.00 -14.56 -25.27
N LEU A 104 -18.65 -13.39 -25.42
CA LEU A 104 -19.59 -13.13 -26.52
C LEU A 104 -18.89 -13.21 -27.89
N TYR A 105 -17.68 -12.64 -28.00
CA TYR A 105 -16.89 -12.72 -29.23
C TYR A 105 -16.51 -14.16 -29.59
N ASN A 106 -16.18 -14.98 -28.59
CA ASN A 106 -15.91 -16.40 -28.76
C ASN A 106 -17.17 -17.26 -29.02
N LYS A 107 -18.35 -16.64 -29.22
CA LYS A 107 -19.64 -17.32 -29.39
C LYS A 107 -19.97 -18.30 -28.26
N GLU A 108 -19.43 -18.06 -27.06
CA GLU A 108 -19.72 -18.88 -25.89
C GLU A 108 -21.18 -18.69 -25.44
N PRO A 109 -21.78 -19.69 -24.78
CA PRO A 109 -23.13 -19.55 -24.23
C PRO A 109 -23.26 -18.33 -23.33
N LEU A 110 -24.40 -17.63 -23.43
CA LEU A 110 -24.66 -16.38 -22.70
C LEU A 110 -24.50 -16.52 -21.18
N TRP A 111 -24.75 -17.71 -20.62
CA TRP A 111 -24.55 -17.95 -19.19
C TRP A 111 -23.07 -17.87 -18.76
N LYS A 112 -22.12 -18.28 -19.63
CA LYS A 112 -20.68 -18.14 -19.36
C LYS A 112 -20.28 -16.67 -19.44
N SER A 113 -20.71 -15.96 -20.47
CA SER A 113 -20.48 -14.51 -20.59
C SER A 113 -21.03 -13.75 -19.36
N GLY A 114 -22.25 -14.08 -18.91
CA GLY A 114 -22.84 -13.53 -17.70
C GLY A 114 -22.06 -13.85 -16.43
N LEU A 115 -21.55 -15.09 -16.28
CA LEU A 115 -20.70 -15.48 -15.15
C LEU A 115 -19.39 -14.69 -15.12
N PHE A 116 -18.68 -14.62 -16.25
CA PHE A 116 -17.43 -13.86 -16.37
C PHE A 116 -17.66 -12.36 -16.12
N ALA A 117 -18.70 -11.78 -16.72
CA ALA A 117 -19.08 -10.38 -16.47
C ALA A 117 -19.38 -10.14 -14.98
N GLY A 118 -20.09 -11.07 -14.32
CA GLY A 118 -20.39 -10.98 -12.89
C GLY A 118 -19.15 -11.02 -12.00
N ILE A 119 -18.21 -11.92 -12.29
CA ILE A 119 -16.92 -12.03 -11.56
C ILE A 119 -16.09 -10.76 -11.76
N GLU A 120 -16.00 -10.26 -12.99
CA GLU A 120 -15.23 -9.06 -13.34
C GLU A 120 -15.83 -7.81 -12.69
N LEU A 121 -17.15 -7.59 -12.79
CA LEU A 121 -17.84 -6.49 -12.12
C LEU A 121 -17.71 -6.57 -10.60
N GLY A 122 -17.88 -7.77 -10.03
CA GLY A 122 -17.71 -8.01 -8.59
C GLY A 122 -16.30 -7.70 -8.12
N SER A 123 -15.27 -8.12 -8.88
CA SER A 123 -13.86 -7.82 -8.61
C SER A 123 -13.58 -6.33 -8.69
N MET A 124 -14.12 -5.64 -9.71
CA MET A 124 -13.94 -4.20 -9.88
C MET A 124 -14.54 -3.40 -8.72
N VAL A 125 -15.77 -3.73 -8.31
CA VAL A 125 -16.42 -3.12 -7.14
C VAL A 125 -15.61 -3.39 -5.86
N SER A 126 -15.11 -4.62 -5.70
CA SER A 126 -14.31 -5.01 -4.54
C SER A 126 -12.99 -4.24 -4.46
N ILE A 127 -12.26 -4.11 -5.58
CA ILE A 127 -11.02 -3.34 -5.67
C ILE A 127 -11.31 -1.85 -5.40
N PHE A 128 -12.37 -1.29 -5.99
CA PHE A 128 -12.75 0.10 -5.76
C PHE A 128 -13.02 0.37 -4.27
N TYR A 129 -13.79 -0.50 -3.62
CA TYR A 129 -14.09 -0.40 -2.20
C TYR A 129 -12.81 -0.55 -1.34
N ALA A 130 -11.97 -1.53 -1.65
CA ALA A 130 -10.71 -1.76 -0.95
C ALA A 130 -9.75 -0.56 -1.08
N ASN A 131 -9.61 0.02 -2.27
CA ASN A 131 -8.77 1.19 -2.50
C ASN A 131 -9.28 2.42 -1.75
N LYS A 132 -10.61 2.66 -1.78
CA LYS A 132 -11.21 3.75 -1.01
C LYS A 132 -10.94 3.57 0.49
N LYS A 133 -11.12 2.35 1.00
CA LYS A 133 -10.87 2.06 2.41
C LYS A 133 -9.38 2.20 2.78
N ALA A 134 -8.47 1.79 1.90
CA ALA A 134 -7.04 1.96 2.10
C ALA A 134 -6.64 3.44 2.14
N ASP A 135 -7.21 4.27 1.27
CA ASP A 135 -6.99 5.71 1.27
C ASP A 135 -7.55 6.41 2.52
N GLU A 136 -8.71 5.99 2.99
CA GLU A 136 -9.28 6.48 4.26
C GLU A 136 -8.34 6.16 5.42
N LEU A 137 -7.94 4.89 5.58
CA LEU A 137 -7.02 4.48 6.66
C LEU A 137 -5.67 5.18 6.60
N ARG A 138 -5.14 5.41 5.38
CA ARG A 138 -3.89 6.16 5.20
C ARG A 138 -4.05 7.59 5.70
N ARG A 139 -5.14 8.28 5.36
CA ARG A 139 -5.40 9.66 5.81
C ARG A 139 -5.60 9.73 7.31
N ASP A 140 -6.41 8.83 7.87
CA ASP A 140 -6.64 8.76 9.32
C ASP A 140 -5.31 8.61 10.10
N TYR A 141 -4.40 7.76 9.59
CA TYR A 141 -3.07 7.62 10.17
C TYR A 141 -2.19 8.86 9.99
N GLN A 142 -2.21 9.49 8.80
CA GLN A 142 -1.46 10.72 8.54
C GLN A 142 -1.93 11.86 9.45
N ASP A 143 -3.23 12.01 9.65
CA ASP A 143 -3.82 13.02 10.53
C ASP A 143 -3.43 12.76 11.99
N LEU A 144 -3.50 11.49 12.45
CA LEU A 144 -3.03 11.08 13.78
C LEU A 144 -1.54 11.41 13.98
N ALA A 145 -0.70 11.09 13.00
CA ALA A 145 0.73 11.35 13.06
C ALA A 145 1.04 12.86 13.05
N ASP A 146 0.30 13.65 12.27
CA ASP A 146 0.49 15.09 12.21
C ASP A 146 0.10 15.79 13.52
N GLU A 147 -0.90 15.27 14.23
CA GLU A 147 -1.35 15.78 15.53
C GLU A 147 -0.43 15.33 16.70
N ASN A 148 0.10 14.10 16.65
CA ASN A 148 0.72 13.48 17.83
C ASN A 148 2.24 13.25 17.69
N TRP A 149 2.82 13.34 16.49
CA TRP A 149 4.26 13.14 16.27
C TRP A 149 4.97 14.44 15.93
N ASN A 150 6.04 14.77 16.66
CA ASN A 150 6.87 15.93 16.32
C ASN A 150 8.36 15.75 16.61
N LEU A 151 9.18 16.50 15.85
CA LEU A 151 10.64 16.45 15.89
C LEU A 151 11.21 16.87 17.26
N TYR A 152 10.56 17.83 17.93
CA TYR A 152 11.01 18.32 19.22
C TYR A 152 10.91 17.23 20.29
N ASN A 153 9.77 16.54 20.39
CA ASN A 153 9.56 15.40 21.28
C ASN A 153 10.61 14.32 21.04
N TRP A 154 10.86 13.97 19.78
CA TRP A 154 11.87 12.97 19.45
C TRP A 154 13.26 13.40 19.91
N SER A 155 13.63 14.66 19.68
CA SER A 155 14.92 15.19 20.13
C SER A 155 15.07 15.19 21.66
N THR A 156 14.01 15.55 22.39
CA THR A 156 14.05 15.63 23.85
C THR A 156 14.08 14.25 24.49
N PHE A 157 13.30 13.33 23.92
CA PHE A 157 13.28 11.92 24.29
C PHE A 157 14.64 11.25 24.10
N THR A 158 15.26 11.41 22.94
CA THR A 158 16.46 10.63 22.59
C THR A 158 17.75 11.15 23.19
N SER A 159 17.93 12.48 23.37
CA SER A 159 19.24 13.00 23.83
C SER A 159 19.21 14.15 24.84
N THR A 160 18.12 14.92 24.95
CA THR A 160 18.12 16.11 25.83
C THR A 160 17.69 15.78 27.27
N SER A 161 16.67 14.96 27.44
CA SER A 161 16.03 14.75 28.76
C SER A 161 15.64 13.30 29.03
N GLY A 162 15.48 12.47 28.00
CA GLY A 162 14.95 11.11 28.18
C GLY A 162 13.43 11.10 28.39
N PRO A 163 12.81 9.90 28.42
CA PRO A 163 11.43 9.73 28.85
C PRO A 163 11.24 10.01 30.34
N ASN A 164 10.01 10.37 30.73
CA ASN A 164 9.63 10.46 32.15
C ASN A 164 9.67 9.09 32.84
N VAL A 165 9.25 8.04 32.13
CA VAL A 165 9.39 6.65 32.59
C VAL A 165 10.73 6.12 32.10
N THR A 166 11.69 5.91 32.99
CA THR A 166 13.05 5.49 32.58
C THR A 166 13.23 3.98 32.52
N THR A 167 12.31 3.19 33.10
CA THR A 167 12.44 1.74 33.24
C THR A 167 11.08 1.07 33.12
N VAL A 168 10.97 0.06 32.26
CA VAL A 168 9.76 -0.74 32.04
C VAL A 168 10.12 -2.21 32.13
N ASN A 169 9.41 -2.97 32.97
CA ASN A 169 9.64 -4.41 33.18
C ASN A 169 11.10 -4.79 33.47
N GLY A 170 11.83 -3.91 34.18
CA GLY A 170 13.23 -4.13 34.56
C GLY A 170 14.28 -3.76 33.51
N MET A 171 13.87 -3.33 32.30
CA MET A 171 14.76 -2.78 31.29
C MET A 171 14.70 -1.25 31.29
N ALA A 172 15.86 -0.61 31.29
CA ALA A 172 15.96 0.84 31.18
C ALA A 172 15.82 1.28 29.72
N PHE A 173 15.31 2.50 29.49
CA PHE A 173 15.22 3.05 28.13
C PHE A 173 16.59 3.07 27.44
N THR A 174 17.66 3.26 28.21
CA THR A 174 19.05 3.29 27.74
C THR A 174 19.55 1.95 27.22
N ASP A 175 18.88 0.85 27.57
CA ASP A 175 19.23 -0.50 27.10
C ASP A 175 18.81 -0.71 25.63
N PHE A 176 17.93 0.16 25.11
CA PHE A 176 17.46 0.13 23.73
C PHE A 176 18.21 1.16 22.88
N GLU A 177 19.15 0.69 22.04
CA GLU A 177 19.93 1.55 21.14
C GLU A 177 19.03 2.37 20.20
N ALA A 178 17.92 1.78 19.73
CA ALA A 178 16.96 2.48 18.88
C ALA A 178 16.37 3.73 19.57
N MET A 179 16.22 3.73 20.89
CA MET A 179 15.54 4.82 21.61
C MET A 179 16.48 5.99 21.96
N ASN A 180 17.79 5.75 22.02
CA ASN A 180 18.79 6.70 22.51
C ASN A 180 19.77 7.19 21.43
N ASN A 181 19.53 6.86 20.15
CA ASN A 181 20.34 7.30 19.03
C ASN A 181 19.48 7.85 17.88
N TYR A 182 19.91 8.96 17.29
CA TYR A 182 19.29 9.51 16.07
C TYR A 182 19.73 8.79 14.80
N THR A 183 20.88 8.12 14.85
CA THR A 183 21.46 7.40 13.71
C THR A 183 20.98 5.95 13.72
N GLY A 184 20.58 5.45 12.56
CA GLY A 184 20.17 4.07 12.41
C GLY A 184 20.16 3.60 10.96
N THR A 185 19.37 2.57 10.68
CA THR A 185 19.19 2.04 9.32
C THR A 185 18.26 2.92 8.48
N HIS A 186 17.45 3.76 9.14
CA HIS A 186 16.46 4.64 8.51
C HIS A 186 16.67 6.07 9.00
N HIS A 187 16.29 7.02 8.15
CA HIS A 187 16.37 8.44 8.46
C HIS A 187 15.10 9.15 7.99
N LEU A 188 14.83 10.31 8.60
CA LEU A 188 13.86 11.27 8.15
C LEU A 188 14.58 12.39 7.39
N MET A 189 13.88 13.01 6.45
CA MET A 189 14.39 14.19 5.77
C MET A 189 13.99 15.45 6.54
N LEU A 190 14.98 16.25 6.90
CA LEU A 190 14.81 17.55 7.54
C LEU A 190 15.02 18.63 6.49
N HIS A 191 14.11 19.60 6.47
CA HIS A 191 14.22 20.80 5.67
C HIS A 191 14.70 21.96 6.54
N LEU A 192 15.87 22.49 6.18
CA LEU A 192 16.54 23.58 6.85
C LEU A 192 16.19 24.90 6.16
N THR A 193 16.03 25.94 6.96
CA THR A 193 15.83 27.32 6.51
C THR A 193 16.66 28.25 7.40
N GLY A 194 16.68 29.55 7.07
CA GLY A 194 17.27 30.57 7.96
C GLY A 194 18.73 30.34 8.33
N GLY A 195 19.04 30.43 9.63
CA GLY A 195 20.39 30.25 10.16
C GLY A 195 20.91 28.83 10.00
N ALA A 196 20.04 27.83 10.14
CA ALA A 196 20.42 26.43 9.97
C ALA A 196 20.88 26.15 8.53
N ALA A 197 20.10 26.56 7.52
CA ALA A 197 20.46 26.33 6.12
C ALA A 197 21.81 27.00 5.76
N ASN A 198 22.03 28.22 6.27
CA ASN A 198 23.29 28.95 6.05
C ASN A 198 24.48 28.26 6.73
N GLN A 199 24.30 27.73 7.94
CA GLN A 199 25.38 27.09 8.69
C GLN A 199 25.80 25.76 8.07
N PHE A 200 24.83 24.95 7.61
CA PHE A 200 25.08 23.62 7.03
C PHE A 200 25.25 23.66 5.50
N ASN A 201 25.04 24.82 4.88
CA ASN A 201 25.11 25.03 3.43
C ASN A 201 24.26 24.01 2.64
N THR A 202 23.05 23.72 3.14
CA THR A 202 22.08 22.81 2.54
C THR A 202 20.68 23.13 3.02
N ASP A 203 19.69 22.93 2.15
CA ASP A 203 18.27 23.05 2.50
C ASP A 203 17.69 21.72 2.99
N LEU A 204 18.36 20.61 2.71
CA LEU A 204 17.90 19.26 3.05
C LEU A 204 19.02 18.47 3.72
N ILE A 205 18.69 17.80 4.83
CA ILE A 205 19.64 16.99 5.59
C ILE A 205 18.95 15.78 6.22
N SER A 206 19.70 14.71 6.43
CA SER A 206 19.24 13.51 7.14
C SER A 206 19.04 13.82 8.63
N SER A 207 18.04 13.17 9.25
CA SER A 207 17.84 13.16 10.69
C SER A 207 19.01 12.57 11.48
N ASP A 208 19.93 11.84 10.85
CA ASP A 208 21.15 11.36 11.54
C ASP A 208 21.99 12.53 12.07
N SER A 209 21.87 13.71 11.43
CA SER A 209 22.52 14.96 11.86
C SER A 209 21.72 15.75 12.90
N LEU A 210 20.59 15.22 13.42
CA LEU A 210 19.71 15.93 14.34
C LEU A 210 20.43 16.39 15.62
N GLY A 211 21.43 15.62 16.09
CA GLY A 211 22.26 16.01 17.23
C GLY A 211 23.02 17.34 17.03
N LEU A 212 23.32 17.72 15.78
CA LEU A 212 23.95 19.00 15.44
C LEU A 212 22.94 20.15 15.27
N LEU A 213 21.65 19.82 15.17
CA LEU A 213 20.57 20.75 14.87
C LEU A 213 19.74 21.13 16.10
N VAL A 214 20.04 20.58 17.27
CA VAL A 214 19.26 20.76 18.52
C VAL A 214 19.05 22.25 18.85
N GLU A 215 20.08 23.08 18.67
CA GLU A 215 20.00 24.52 18.94
C GLU A 215 19.02 25.27 18.01
N TYR A 216 18.76 24.72 16.81
CA TYR A 216 17.88 25.33 15.81
C TYR A 216 16.43 24.85 15.93
N LEU A 217 16.14 23.79 16.68
CA LEU A 217 14.78 23.23 16.79
C LEU A 217 13.76 24.22 17.35
N GLY A 218 14.17 25.11 18.27
CA GLY A 218 13.32 26.15 18.83
C GLY A 218 13.16 27.41 17.95
N SER A 219 13.96 27.53 16.89
CA SER A 219 13.98 28.73 16.04
C SER A 219 12.96 28.72 14.90
N GLY A 220 12.44 27.53 14.54
CA GLY A 220 11.65 27.33 13.33
C GLY A 220 12.48 27.10 12.07
N ASP A 221 13.81 27.16 12.16
CA ASP A 221 14.71 26.94 11.03
C ASP A 221 14.80 25.47 10.59
N VAL A 222 14.27 24.53 11.38
CA VAL A 222 14.27 23.09 11.08
C VAL A 222 12.83 22.59 11.03
N SER A 223 12.49 21.94 9.92
CA SER A 223 11.16 21.37 9.69
C SER A 223 11.26 19.95 9.11
N LEU A 224 10.20 19.16 9.25
CA LEU A 224 10.15 17.81 8.70
C LEU A 224 9.60 17.83 7.28
N VAL A 225 10.19 17.03 6.40
CA VAL A 225 9.60 16.71 5.10
C VAL A 225 8.56 15.59 5.32
N ARG A 226 7.28 15.93 5.27
CA ARG A 226 6.16 14.99 5.51
C ARG A 226 5.76 14.25 4.23
N ASP A 227 6.62 13.33 3.79
CA ASP A 227 6.35 12.46 2.65
C ASP A 227 5.92 11.04 3.10
N ARG A 228 5.76 10.13 2.12
CA ARG A 228 5.45 8.73 2.44
C ARG A 228 6.51 8.09 3.35
N HIS A 229 7.79 8.38 3.12
CA HIS A 229 8.88 7.79 3.91
C HIS A 229 8.83 8.25 5.35
N PHE A 230 8.51 9.51 5.61
CA PHE A 230 8.27 10.02 6.95
C PHE A 230 7.17 9.22 7.67
N TYR A 231 5.96 9.14 7.11
CA TYR A 231 4.84 8.45 7.74
C TYR A 231 5.09 6.95 7.92
N GLU A 232 5.77 6.32 6.96
CA GLU A 232 6.14 4.92 7.03
C GLU A 232 7.19 4.67 8.13
N ASN A 233 8.18 5.54 8.25
CA ASN A 233 9.28 5.38 9.19
C ASN A 233 8.80 5.54 10.64
N ILE A 234 8.07 6.61 10.95
CA ILE A 234 7.60 6.90 12.32
C ILE A 234 6.62 5.86 12.88
N GLY A 235 5.98 5.07 12.00
CA GLY A 235 5.04 4.01 12.39
C GLY A 235 5.62 2.60 12.36
N LYS A 236 6.81 2.40 11.80
CA LYS A 236 7.42 1.07 11.64
C LYS A 236 8.66 0.84 12.48
N TYR A 237 9.47 1.88 12.73
CA TYR A 237 10.78 1.70 13.35
C TYR A 237 10.83 2.33 14.73
N ASP A 238 11.28 1.52 15.68
CA ASP A 238 11.46 1.86 17.09
C ASP A 238 12.32 3.12 17.29
N GLN A 239 13.22 3.41 16.35
CA GLN A 239 14.07 4.60 16.33
C GLN A 239 13.29 5.91 16.46
N PHE A 240 12.06 5.96 15.94
CA PHE A 240 11.25 7.16 15.87
C PHE A 240 10.15 7.21 16.95
N VAL A 241 10.09 6.22 17.84
CA VAL A 241 9.03 6.13 18.88
C VAL A 241 9.01 7.37 19.77
N GLY A 242 10.19 7.89 20.13
CA GLY A 242 10.30 9.06 21.01
C GLY A 242 9.62 10.34 20.48
N GLY A 243 9.26 10.41 19.20
CA GLY A 243 8.55 11.56 18.64
C GLY A 243 7.05 11.59 18.93
N TRP A 244 6.46 10.46 19.31
CA TRP A 244 5.04 10.39 19.69
C TRP A 244 4.80 11.07 21.04
N SER A 245 3.66 11.74 21.18
CA SER A 245 3.32 12.56 22.35
C SER A 245 3.20 11.77 23.66
N ASP A 246 2.78 10.51 23.57
CA ASP A 246 2.60 9.55 24.66
C ASP A 246 3.89 8.78 25.02
N ALA A 247 4.89 8.77 24.15
CA ALA A 247 6.09 7.97 24.32
C ALA A 247 6.85 8.30 25.63
N SER A 248 6.85 9.55 26.09
CA SER A 248 7.57 9.92 27.32
C SER A 248 7.00 9.26 28.57
N THR A 249 5.68 8.98 28.61
CA THR A 249 4.97 8.48 29.79
C THR A 249 4.53 7.03 29.68
N ASP A 250 4.21 6.56 28.47
CA ASP A 250 3.45 5.33 28.28
C ASP A 250 4.16 4.32 27.36
N TRP A 251 5.46 4.52 27.08
CA TRP A 251 6.21 3.56 26.29
C TRP A 251 6.33 2.21 27.01
N TYR A 252 6.35 1.14 26.22
CA TYR A 252 6.60 -0.23 26.68
C TYR A 252 7.28 -1.05 25.59
N TRP A 253 7.74 -2.25 25.95
CA TRP A 253 8.36 -3.18 25.02
C TRP A 253 7.67 -4.54 25.09
N GLU A 254 7.66 -5.25 23.97
CA GLU A 254 7.15 -6.61 23.86
C GLU A 254 8.11 -7.48 23.03
N GLU A 255 8.13 -8.77 23.34
CA GLU A 255 8.77 -9.77 22.50
C GLU A 255 7.82 -10.19 21.38
N LYS A 256 8.33 -10.19 20.16
CA LYS A 256 7.62 -10.57 18.97
C LYS A 256 8.32 -11.74 18.31
N ASP A 257 7.61 -12.86 18.21
CA ASP A 257 8.04 -14.02 17.44
C ASP A 257 7.93 -13.72 15.94
N VAL A 258 9.07 -13.71 15.25
CA VAL A 258 9.17 -13.54 13.80
C VAL A 258 9.39 -14.86 13.05
N GLY A 259 9.19 -15.99 13.73
CA GLY A 259 9.30 -17.35 13.21
C GLY A 259 10.67 -17.97 13.45
N ASP A 260 11.73 -17.27 13.03
CA ASP A 260 13.12 -17.76 13.15
C ASP A 260 13.86 -17.14 14.36
N SER A 261 13.31 -16.09 14.96
CA SER A 261 13.86 -15.40 16.13
C SER A 261 12.78 -14.66 16.92
N ILE A 262 13.16 -14.19 18.11
CA ILE A 262 12.36 -13.23 18.89
C ILE A 262 13.00 -11.86 18.72
N GLU A 263 12.21 -10.89 18.30
CA GLU A 263 12.59 -9.48 18.21
C GLU A 263 11.91 -8.69 19.33
N ILE A 264 12.60 -7.68 19.87
CA ILE A 264 11.98 -6.73 20.78
C ILE A 264 11.36 -5.61 19.94
N VAL A 265 10.12 -5.26 20.22
CA VAL A 265 9.42 -4.14 19.60
C VAL A 265 9.02 -3.14 20.68
N ILE A 266 9.30 -1.86 20.41
CA ILE A 266 8.97 -0.75 21.30
C ILE A 266 7.68 -0.08 20.83
N LYS A 267 6.79 0.23 21.78
CA LYS A 267 5.46 0.79 21.53
C LYS A 267 5.11 1.88 22.53
N THR A 268 4.03 2.60 22.23
CA THR A 268 3.37 3.58 23.08
C THR A 268 1.88 3.57 22.81
#